data_AF-A0A3M8EL18-F1
#
_entry.id   AF-A0A3M8EL18-F1
#
_cell.length_a   1.000
_cell.length_b   1.000
_cell.length_c   1.000
_cell.angle_alpha   90.00
_cell.angle_beta   90.00
_cell.angle_gamma   90.00
#
_symmetry.space_group_name_H-M   'P 1'
#
loop_
_entity.id
_entity.type
_entity.pdbx_description
1 polymer ?
#
loop_
_entity_poly.entity_id
_entity_poly.type
_entity_poly.pdbx_seq_one_letter_code
_entity_poly.pdbx_strand_id
1 'polypeptide(L)'
;MNRSEFEELELQVQQSDLPLKLYLQQIGVSYSTYHYWRKKCSAEKDSLKQELAPISFKQPTAELTLGEQVSQGVALLFPNGLRAHFGSGSEKLLMKLLTHSLEGGHV
;
A
#
# COMPACT_ATOMS: atom_id res chain seq x y z
N MET A 1 -19.70 -0.89 -19.81
CA MET A 1 -18.82 -1.38 -18.74
C MET A 1 -18.03 -0.21 -18.19
N ASN A 2 -18.31 0.18 -16.95
CA ASN A 2 -17.58 1.13 -16.14
C ASN A 2 -16.75 0.39 -15.06
N ARG A 3 -16.02 1.11 -14.20
CA ARG A 3 -15.15 0.50 -13.18
C ARG A 3 -15.92 -0.31 -12.14
N SER A 4 -17.01 0.21 -11.61
CA SER A 4 -17.83 -0.49 -10.60
C SER A 4 -18.50 -1.73 -11.18
N GLU A 5 -19.02 -1.64 -12.42
CA GLU A 5 -19.55 -2.78 -13.16
C GLU A 5 -18.49 -3.88 -13.35
N PHE A 6 -17.23 -3.52 -13.57
CA PHE A 6 -16.13 -4.49 -13.66
C PHE A 6 -15.79 -5.12 -12.31
N GLU A 7 -15.75 -4.35 -11.22
CA GLU A 7 -15.46 -4.87 -9.88
C GLU A 7 -16.54 -5.87 -9.41
N GLU A 8 -17.81 -5.57 -9.68
CA GLU A 8 -18.92 -6.49 -9.43
C GLU A 8 -18.80 -7.76 -10.29
N LEU A 9 -18.50 -7.60 -11.58
CA LEU A 9 -18.27 -8.74 -12.48
C LEU A 9 -17.08 -9.60 -12.02
N GLU A 10 -15.99 -9.01 -11.53
CA GLU A 10 -14.82 -9.73 -11.00
C GLU A 10 -15.20 -10.58 -9.77
N LEU A 11 -16.03 -10.04 -8.87
CA LEU A 11 -16.56 -10.76 -7.72
C LEU A 11 -17.44 -11.94 -8.16
N GLN A 12 -18.35 -11.72 -9.11
CA GLN A 12 -19.23 -12.77 -9.62
C GLN A 12 -18.45 -13.88 -10.35
N VAL A 13 -17.40 -13.54 -11.11
CA VAL A 13 -16.49 -14.52 -11.71
C VAL A 13 -15.82 -15.39 -10.64
N GLN A 14 -15.34 -14.80 -9.55
CA GLN A 14 -14.69 -15.53 -8.44
C GLN A 14 -15.65 -16.45 -7.69
N GLN A 15 -16.91 -16.04 -7.56
CA GLN A 15 -17.96 -16.84 -6.94
C GLN A 15 -18.54 -17.90 -7.88
N SER A 16 -18.32 -17.74 -9.19
CA SER A 16 -18.73 -18.74 -10.16
C SER A 16 -17.72 -19.89 -10.20
N ASP A 17 -18.20 -21.13 -10.12
CA ASP A 17 -17.39 -22.33 -10.37
C ASP A 17 -17.13 -22.56 -11.88
N LEU A 18 -17.46 -21.58 -12.73
CA LEU A 18 -17.38 -21.69 -14.17
C LEU A 18 -16.03 -21.19 -14.70
N PRO A 19 -15.51 -21.81 -15.78
CA PRO A 19 -14.41 -21.22 -16.52
C PRO A 19 -14.76 -19.82 -17.01
N LEU A 20 -13.86 -18.85 -16.77
CA LEU A 20 -14.03 -17.42 -17.13
C LEU A 20 -14.66 -17.21 -18.50
N LYS A 21 -14.20 -17.93 -19.52
CA LYS A 21 -14.68 -17.78 -20.91
C LYS A 21 -16.17 -18.13 -21.05
N LEU A 22 -16.63 -19.17 -20.36
CA LEU A 22 -18.05 -19.58 -20.37
C LEU A 22 -18.90 -18.58 -19.59
N TYR A 23 -18.42 -18.14 -18.42
CA TYR A 23 -19.11 -17.15 -17.61
C TYR A 23 -19.30 -15.83 -18.39
N LEU A 24 -18.22 -15.30 -18.99
CA LEU A 24 -18.26 -14.09 -19.81
C LEU A 24 -19.23 -14.21 -21.00
N GLN A 25 -19.29 -15.38 -21.63
CA GLN A 25 -20.22 -15.66 -22.72
C GLN A 25 -21.68 -15.64 -22.24
N GLN A 26 -21.98 -16.19 -21.05
CA GLN A 26 -23.34 -16.20 -20.49
C GLN A 26 -23.86 -14.78 -20.20
N ILE A 27 -23.00 -13.90 -19.69
CA ILE A 27 -23.35 -12.51 -19.38
C ILE A 27 -23.24 -11.57 -20.60
N GLY A 28 -22.83 -12.08 -21.77
CA GLY A 28 -22.71 -11.30 -23.00
C GLY A 28 -21.52 -10.32 -23.02
N VAL A 29 -20.51 -10.53 -22.17
CA VAL A 29 -19.31 -9.69 -22.13
C VAL A 29 -18.21 -10.32 -22.98
N SER A 30 -17.65 -9.55 -23.91
CA SER A 30 -16.55 -10.06 -24.74
C SER A 30 -15.25 -10.21 -23.94
N TYR A 31 -14.46 -11.21 -24.30
CA TYR A 31 -13.20 -11.52 -23.62
C TYR A 31 -12.20 -10.34 -23.64
N SER A 32 -12.14 -9.60 -24.75
CA SER A 32 -11.29 -8.43 -24.89
C SER A 32 -11.71 -7.29 -23.96
N THR A 33 -13.02 -7.09 -23.78
CA THR A 33 -13.56 -6.08 -22.86
C THR A 33 -13.17 -6.40 -21.42
N TYR A 34 -13.34 -7.65 -21.00
CA TYR A 34 -12.91 -8.10 -19.67
C TYR A 34 -11.40 -7.88 -19.44
N HIS A 35 -10.56 -8.30 -20.39
CA HIS A 35 -9.11 -8.16 -20.26
C HIS A 35 -8.62 -6.71 -20.29
N TYR A 36 -9.25 -5.84 -21.09
CA TYR A 36 -8.97 -4.41 -21.08
C TYR A 36 -9.17 -3.83 -19.68
N TRP A 37 -10.33 -4.10 -19.07
CA TRP A 37 -10.64 -3.60 -17.73
C TRP A 37 -9.75 -4.21 -16.66
N ARG A 38 -9.45 -5.51 -16.74
CA ARG A 38 -8.50 -6.16 -15.84
C ARG A 38 -7.12 -5.49 -15.88
N LYS A 39 -6.62 -5.16 -17.08
CA LYS A 39 -5.34 -4.45 -17.25
C LYS A 39 -5.43 -3.01 -16.73
N LYS A 40 -6.53 -2.30 -17.03
CA LYS A 40 -6.77 -0.92 -16.60
C LYS A 40 -6.82 -0.81 -15.07
N CYS A 41 -7.59 -1.68 -14.41
CA CYS A 41 -7.69 -1.74 -12.96
C CYS A 41 -6.39 -2.21 -12.30
N SER A 42 -5.61 -3.08 -12.96
CA SER A 42 -4.27 -3.45 -12.46
C SER A 42 -3.30 -2.29 -12.51
N ALA A 43 -3.26 -1.51 -13.59
CA ALA A 43 -2.41 -0.32 -13.68
C ALA A 43 -2.80 0.77 -12.66
N GLU A 44 -4.10 0.96 -12.41
CA GLU A 44 -4.60 1.84 -11.35
C GLU A 44 -4.24 1.28 -9.96
N LYS A 45 -4.37 -0.04 -9.75
CA LYS A 45 -3.90 -0.71 -8.52
C LYS A 45 -2.39 -0.60 -8.37
N ASP A 46 -1.58 -0.64 -9.43
CA ASP A 46 -0.12 -0.49 -9.33
C ASP A 46 0.28 0.96 -9.03
N SER A 47 -0.52 1.94 -9.47
CA SER A 47 -0.40 3.32 -8.99
C SER A 47 -0.84 3.50 -7.52
N LEU A 48 -1.77 2.67 -7.04
CA LEU A 48 -2.21 2.64 -5.64
C LEU A 48 -1.32 1.77 -4.73
N LYS A 49 -0.66 0.73 -5.26
CA LYS A 49 0.29 -0.21 -4.62
C LYS A 49 1.68 0.39 -4.38
N GLN A 50 1.80 1.71 -4.45
CA GLN A 50 2.61 2.40 -3.45
C GLN A 50 2.00 2.27 -2.04
N GLU A 51 0.93 1.48 -1.89
CA GLU A 51 0.39 0.89 -0.67
C GLU A 51 1.51 0.26 0.15
N LEU A 52 1.71 0.89 1.30
CA LEU A 52 2.74 0.64 2.29
C LEU A 52 2.82 -0.86 2.62
N ALA A 53 4.04 -1.41 2.60
CA ALA A 53 4.28 -2.78 3.02
C ALA A 53 3.72 -3.02 4.45
N PRO A 54 3.04 -4.15 4.70
CA PRO A 54 2.50 -4.44 6.02
C PRO A 54 3.63 -4.46 7.05
N ILE A 55 3.49 -3.62 8.08
CA ILE A 55 4.46 -3.48 9.17
C ILE A 55 4.44 -4.79 9.97
N SER A 56 5.53 -5.55 9.91
CA SER A 56 5.76 -6.67 10.84
C SER A 56 6.61 -6.16 12.01
N PHE A 57 6.00 -6.07 13.19
CA PHE A 57 6.73 -5.78 14.42
C PHE A 57 7.48 -7.04 14.86
N LYS A 58 8.76 -7.13 14.50
CA LYS A 58 9.67 -8.11 15.10
C LYS A 58 9.92 -7.66 16.54
N GLN A 59 9.53 -8.50 17.51
CA GLN A 59 9.92 -8.27 18.91
C GLN A 59 11.45 -8.14 19.00
N PRO A 60 12.00 -7.22 19.82
CA PRO A 60 13.44 -7.05 19.91
C PRO A 60 14.04 -8.33 20.47
N THR A 61 14.75 -9.08 19.63
CA THR A 61 15.71 -10.06 20.14
C THR A 61 16.88 -9.23 20.64
N ALA A 62 16.98 -9.13 21.95
CA ALA A 62 18.15 -8.61 22.63
C ALA A 62 19.36 -9.39 22.12
N GLU A 63 20.26 -8.70 21.42
CA GLU A 63 21.72 -8.89 21.41
C GLU A 63 22.33 -8.19 20.19
N LEU A 64 22.69 -6.91 20.36
CA LEU A 64 23.84 -6.33 19.67
C LEU A 64 24.63 -5.53 20.71
N THR A 65 25.59 -6.21 21.32
CA THR A 65 26.63 -5.58 22.12
C THR A 65 27.65 -4.88 21.21
N LEU A 66 28.01 -3.66 21.66
CA LEU A 66 29.29 -2.98 21.45
C LEU A 66 29.46 -2.15 20.16
N GLY A 67 29.48 -0.82 20.32
CA GLY A 67 30.48 -0.02 19.59
C GLY A 67 30.12 1.37 19.09
N GLU A 68 28.89 1.87 19.18
CA GLU A 68 28.58 3.20 18.63
C GLU A 68 27.65 3.96 19.57
N GLN A 69 28.15 5.10 20.07
CA GLN A 69 27.43 6.07 20.88
C GLN A 69 25.96 6.14 20.43
N VAL A 70 25.06 5.64 21.28
CA VAL A 70 23.62 5.79 21.09
C VAL A 70 23.37 7.30 21.14
N SER A 71 23.38 7.92 19.97
CA SER A 71 23.11 9.34 19.83
C SER A 71 21.67 9.52 20.28
N GLN A 72 21.51 9.97 21.51
CA GLN A 72 20.21 10.17 22.16
C GLN A 72 19.39 11.08 21.24
N GLY A 73 18.33 10.58 20.62
CA GLY A 73 17.67 11.24 19.50
C GLY A 73 16.51 10.42 18.96
N VAL A 74 15.79 10.96 17.97
CA VAL A 74 14.64 10.29 17.35
C VAL A 74 15.02 9.85 15.94
N ALA A 75 14.70 8.61 15.60
CA ALA A 75 14.86 8.09 14.25
C ALA A 75 13.49 7.88 13.60
N LEU A 76 13.31 8.44 12.40
CA LEU A 76 12.19 8.09 11.52
C LEU A 76 12.64 6.99 10.57
N LEU A 77 11.84 5.93 10.49
CA LEU A 77 12.01 4.87 9.52
C LEU A 77 10.93 5.03 8.44
N PHE A 78 11.37 5.20 7.20
CA PHE A 78 10.49 5.30 6.05
C PHE A 78 10.22 3.92 5.44
N PRO A 79 9.06 3.73 4.80
CA PRO A 79 8.66 2.46 4.19
C PRO A 79 9.63 1.95 3.11
N ASN A 80 10.37 2.85 2.47
CA ASN A 80 11.40 2.53 1.47
C ASN A 80 12.74 2.09 2.10
N GLY A 81 12.78 1.89 3.41
CA GLY A 81 13.98 1.50 4.15
C GLY A 81 14.93 2.65 4.47
N LEU A 82 14.61 3.89 4.08
CA LEU A 82 15.39 5.05 4.50
C LEU A 82 15.22 5.30 5.99
N ARG A 83 16.30 5.74 6.63
CA ARG A 83 16.31 6.13 8.03
C ARG A 83 16.81 7.57 8.14
N ALA A 84 16.00 8.44 8.74
CA ALA A 84 16.41 9.78 9.11
C ALA A 84 16.65 9.83 10.62
N HIS A 85 17.83 10.29 11.03
CA HIS A 85 18.16 10.46 12.43
C HIS A 85 18.13 11.94 12.80
N PHE A 86 17.44 12.26 13.88
CA PHE A 86 17.37 13.58 14.46
C PHE A 86 18.06 13.56 15.83
N GLY A 87 19.00 14.48 16.05
CA GLY A 87 19.74 14.57 17.31
C GLY A 87 18.86 14.96 18.50
N SER A 88 19.38 14.80 19.71
CA SER A 88 18.68 15.13 20.97
C SER A 88 18.09 16.55 20.96
N GLY A 89 16.85 16.72 21.42
CA GLY A 89 16.21 18.03 21.55
C GLY A 89 15.41 18.49 20.33
N SER A 90 15.39 17.69 19.26
CA SER A 90 14.67 17.95 18.02
C SER A 90 13.23 17.41 18.00
N GLU A 91 12.79 16.74 19.06
CA GLU A 91 11.54 15.97 19.11
C GLU A 91 10.31 16.87 18.91
N LYS A 92 10.31 18.04 19.56
CA LYS A 92 9.23 19.02 19.43
C LYS A 92 9.12 19.59 18.01
N LEU A 93 10.26 19.83 17.35
CA LEU A 93 10.29 20.33 15.98
C LEU A 93 9.80 19.24 15.01
N LEU A 94 10.25 18.00 15.22
CA LEU A 94 9.81 16.84 14.44
C LEU A 94 8.29 16.64 14.53
N MET A 95 7.75 16.64 15.75
CA MET A 95 6.31 16.50 15.97
C MET A 95 5.52 17.63 15.29
N LYS A 96 5.99 18.87 15.38
CA LYS A 96 5.34 20.02 14.71
C LYS A 96 5.31 19.86 13.19
N LEU A 97 6.40 19.38 12.59
CA LEU A 97 6.47 19.11 11.14
C LEU A 97 5.51 18.00 10.72
N LEU A 98 5.44 16.92 11.50
CA LEU A 98 4.53 15.81 11.22
C LEU A 98 3.06 16.25 11.32
N THR A 99 2.69 16.99 12.36
CA THR A 99 1.32 17.51 12.51
C THR A 99 0.93 18.43 11.36
N HIS A 100 1.79 19.37 10.99
CA HIS A 100 1.53 20.28 9.86
C HIS A 100 1.43 19.54 8.52
N SER A 101 2.20 18.45 8.34
CA SER A 101 2.11 17.63 7.13
C SER A 101 0.79 16.86 7.03
N LEU A 102 0.13 16.57 8.16
CA LEU A 102 -1.15 15.87 8.22
C LEU A 102 -2.35 16.82 8.05
N GLU A 103 -2.21 18.08 8.45
CA GLU A 103 -3.25 19.11 8.31
C GLU A 103 -3.51 19.51 6.84
N GLY A 104 -2.54 19.32 5.94
CA GLY A 104 -2.66 19.60 4.50
C GLY A 104 -3.23 18.46 3.64
N GLY A 105 -3.60 17.33 4.25
CA GLY A 105 -4.13 16.17 3.53
C GLY A 105 -5.62 16.33 3.22
N HIS A 106 -5.96 16.60 1.95
CA HIS A 106 -7.31 16.38 1.44
C HIS A 106 -7.70 14.90 1.64
N VAL A 107 -8.74 14.67 2.45
CA VAL A 107 -9.50 13.42 2.53
C VAL A 107 -10.30 13.24 1.24
#